data_AF-A0A969ETX6-F1
#
_entry.id   AF-A0A969ETX6-F1
#
_cell.length_a   1.000
_cell.length_b   1.000
_cell.length_c   1.000
_cell.angle_alpha   90.00
_cell.angle_beta   90.00
_cell.angle_gamma   90.00
#
_symmetry.space_group_name_H-M   'P 1'
#
loop_
_entity.id
_entity.type
_entity.pdbx_description
1 polymer ?
#
loop_
_entity_poly.entity_id
_entity_poly.type
_entity_poly.pdbx_seq_one_letter_code
_entity_poly.pdbx_strand_id
1 'polypeptide(L)'
;MSQIPAIKKVVLAYSGGLDTSVILKWLQDVYECEVVTFTADIGQGEELEPARAKAKKLGIREIFIEDLREEFARDFVFPMFRANAIYEGEYLLGTSIARPLIAKRQVEIAAATGADAISHGATGKGNDQVRFELGAYALNPQIKVIAPWREWD
;
A
#
# COMPACT_ATOMS: atom_id res chain seq x y z
N MET A 1 16.39 16.01 19.99
CA MET A 1 15.70 15.00 19.16
C MET A 1 14.35 15.57 18.82
N SER A 2 14.09 15.91 17.55
CA SER A 2 12.79 16.44 17.13
C SER A 2 11.72 15.40 17.46
N GLN A 3 10.75 15.76 18.29
CA GLN A 3 9.56 14.93 18.51
C GLN A 3 8.93 14.65 17.14
N ILE A 4 8.93 13.39 16.72
CA ILE A 4 8.15 12.96 15.56
C ILE A 4 6.69 13.27 15.94
N PRO A 5 5.97 14.09 15.15
CA PRO A 5 4.57 14.37 15.46
C PRO A 5 3.80 13.05 15.49
N ALA A 6 2.97 12.87 16.52
CA ALA A 6 2.16 11.67 16.68
C ALA A 6 1.31 11.43 15.42
N ILE A 7 1.35 10.21 14.88
CA ILE A 7 0.57 9.82 13.71
C ILE A 7 -0.91 9.77 14.11
N LYS A 8 -1.77 10.58 13.49
CA LYS A 8 -3.20 10.61 13.83
C LYS A 8 -4.01 9.70 12.94
N LYS A 9 -3.60 9.57 11.67
CA LYS A 9 -4.30 8.77 10.67
C LYS A 9 -3.34 8.14 9.67
N VAL A 10 -3.58 6.89 9.33
CA VAL A 10 -2.74 6.08 8.44
C VAL A 10 -3.55 5.39 7.35
N VAL A 11 -3.04 5.38 6.12
CA VAL A 11 -3.59 4.54 5.04
C VAL A 11 -2.79 3.24 4.92
N LEU A 12 -3.41 2.12 5.27
CA LEU A 12 -2.84 0.78 5.14
C LEU A 12 -3.17 0.17 3.78
N ALA A 13 -2.13 -0.21 3.02
CA ALA A 13 -2.27 -1.11 1.88
C ALA A 13 -2.69 -2.50 2.41
N TYR A 14 -3.96 -2.82 2.24
CA TYR A 14 -4.66 -3.93 2.89
C TYR A 14 -5.11 -4.97 1.86
N SER A 15 -4.61 -6.20 2.01
CA SER A 15 -4.96 -7.32 1.12
C SER A 15 -6.11 -8.18 1.64
N GLY A 16 -6.53 -8.03 2.90
CA GLY A 16 -7.45 -8.97 3.55
C GLY A 16 -6.77 -10.25 4.07
N GLY A 17 -5.49 -10.48 3.74
CA GLY A 17 -4.68 -11.57 4.26
C GLY A 17 -4.48 -11.51 5.78
N LEU A 18 -3.87 -12.56 6.34
CA LEU A 18 -3.58 -12.63 7.77
C LEU A 18 -2.66 -11.48 8.20
N ASP A 19 -1.51 -11.32 7.53
CA ASP A 19 -0.48 -10.35 7.88
C ASP A 19 -1.03 -8.91 7.93
N THR A 20 -1.72 -8.47 6.88
CA THR A 20 -2.28 -7.11 6.81
C THR A 20 -3.43 -6.91 7.80
N SER A 21 -4.09 -7.98 8.26
CA SER A 21 -5.11 -7.90 9.31
C SER A 21 -4.49 -7.78 10.71
N VAL A 22 -3.38 -8.45 10.95
CA VAL A 22 -2.60 -8.29 12.18
C VAL A 22 -2.01 -6.88 12.23
N ILE A 23 -1.45 -6.39 11.11
CA ILE A 23 -0.93 -5.02 10.99
C ILE A 23 -2.00 -3.99 11.27
N LEU A 24 -3.20 -4.15 10.70
CA LEU A 24 -4.33 -3.26 10.95
C LEU A 24 -4.61 -3.14 12.46
N LYS A 25 -4.70 -4.27 13.16
CA LYS A 25 -4.95 -4.28 14.60
C LYS A 25 -3.78 -3.67 15.38
N TRP A 26 -2.55 -4.00 14.99
CA TRP A 26 -1.33 -3.46 15.60
C TRP A 26 -1.24 -1.94 15.45
N LEU A 27 -1.61 -1.36 14.31
CA LEU A 27 -1.67 0.09 14.10
C LEU A 27 -2.70 0.76 15.03
N GLN A 28 -3.84 0.11 15.25
CA GLN A 28 -4.85 0.60 16.20
C GLN A 28 -4.35 0.54 17.64
N ASP A 29 -3.62 -0.51 18.02
CA ASP A 29 -3.25 -0.76 19.41
C ASP A 29 -1.94 -0.05 19.81
N VAL A 30 -0.98 0.09 18.90
CA VAL A 30 0.36 0.67 19.17
C VAL A 30 0.43 2.16 18.82
N TYR A 31 -0.14 2.55 17.68
CA TYR A 31 -0.13 3.95 17.25
C TYR A 31 -1.39 4.70 17.69
N GLU A 32 -2.42 4.00 18.20
CA GLU A 32 -3.70 4.58 18.65
C GLU A 32 -4.31 5.56 17.62
N CYS A 33 -4.13 5.25 16.34
CA CYS A 33 -4.46 6.13 15.22
C CYS A 33 -5.66 5.63 14.41
N GLU A 34 -6.29 6.54 13.66
CA GLU A 34 -7.32 6.16 12.71
C GLU A 34 -6.71 5.40 11.53
N VAL A 35 -7.23 4.21 11.23
CA VAL A 35 -6.76 3.40 10.10
C VAL A 35 -7.76 3.48 8.96
N VAL A 36 -7.27 3.86 7.78
CA VAL A 36 -7.96 3.76 6.48
C VAL A 36 -7.40 2.54 5.77
N THR A 37 -8.24 1.68 5.21
CA THR A 37 -7.76 0.53 4.41
C THR A 37 -7.90 0.81 2.92
N PHE A 38 -6.87 0.46 2.16
CA PHE A 38 -6.85 0.55 0.71
C PHE A 38 -6.50 -0.80 0.09
N THR A 39 -7.38 -1.30 -0.78
CA THR A 39 -7.19 -2.50 -1.59
C THR A 39 -7.25 -2.13 -3.07
N ALA A 40 -6.20 -2.46 -3.83
CA ALA A 40 -6.12 -2.22 -5.27
C ALA A 40 -6.50 -3.48 -6.05
N ASP A 41 -7.51 -3.43 -6.92
CA ASP A 41 -7.71 -4.44 -7.96
C ASP A 41 -6.84 -4.12 -9.17
N ILE A 42 -5.85 -4.98 -9.39
CA ILE A 42 -4.94 -4.93 -10.55
C ILE A 42 -5.01 -6.24 -11.34
N GLY A 43 -6.10 -7.00 -11.18
CA GLY A 43 -6.35 -8.24 -11.90
C GLY A 43 -6.12 -9.52 -11.09
N GLN A 44 -6.02 -9.44 -9.76
CA GLN A 44 -5.83 -10.62 -8.90
C GLN A 44 -7.08 -11.49 -8.70
N GLY A 45 -8.28 -11.01 -9.05
CA GLY A 45 -9.52 -11.79 -8.99
C GLY A 45 -10.30 -11.67 -7.67
N GLU A 46 -10.87 -12.79 -7.19
CA GLU A 46 -11.97 -12.86 -6.21
C GLU A 46 -11.66 -12.39 -4.76
N GLU A 47 -10.46 -11.89 -4.47
CA GLU A 47 -10.03 -11.56 -3.09
C GLU A 47 -10.56 -10.20 -2.55
N LEU A 48 -11.27 -9.41 -3.35
CA LEU A 48 -11.62 -8.02 -3.02
C LEU A 48 -12.76 -7.88 -1.99
N GLU A 49 -13.89 -8.55 -2.23
CA GLU A 49 -15.06 -8.46 -1.34
C GLU A 49 -14.81 -9.04 0.07
N PRO A 50 -14.09 -10.16 0.23
CA PRO A 50 -13.67 -10.64 1.55
C PRO A 50 -12.83 -9.61 2.32
N ALA A 51 -11.96 -8.86 1.65
CA ALA A 51 -11.16 -7.81 2.29
C ALA A 51 -12.07 -6.70 2.88
N ARG A 52 -13.11 -6.27 2.15
CA ARG A 52 -14.10 -5.30 2.65
C ARG A 52 -14.76 -5.79 3.93
N ALA A 53 -15.28 -7.01 3.89
CA ALA A 53 -16.01 -7.59 5.01
C ALA A 53 -15.11 -7.75 6.24
N LYS A 54 -13.85 -8.14 6.05
CA LYS A 54 -12.88 -8.30 7.13
C LYS A 54 -12.46 -6.96 7.74
N ALA A 55 -12.18 -5.94 6.92
CA ALA A 55 -11.87 -4.60 7.40
C ALA A 55 -13.04 -4.00 8.23
N LYS A 56 -14.30 -4.16 7.79
CA LYS A 56 -15.48 -3.76 8.56
C LYS A 56 -15.56 -4.44 9.92
N LYS A 57 -15.32 -5.76 9.97
CA LYS A 57 -15.30 -6.52 11.24
C LYS A 57 -14.22 -6.05 12.21
N LEU A 58 -13.12 -5.51 11.69
CA LEU A 58 -12.01 -4.93 12.46
C LEU A 58 -12.22 -3.45 12.81
N GLY A 59 -13.43 -2.93 12.61
CA GLY A 59 -13.83 -1.58 13.05
C GLY A 59 -13.41 -0.44 12.11
N ILE A 60 -12.99 -0.74 10.88
CA ILE A 60 -12.59 0.28 9.91
C ILE A 60 -13.80 1.02 9.34
N ARG A 61 -13.74 2.36 9.35
CA ARG A 61 -14.79 3.25 8.84
C ARG A 61 -14.59 3.57 7.36
N GLU A 62 -13.35 3.83 6.96
CA GLU A 62 -13.00 4.21 5.59
C GLU A 62 -12.28 3.05 4.88
N ILE A 63 -12.99 2.46 3.91
CA ILE A 63 -12.53 1.26 3.17
C ILE A 63 -12.59 1.54 1.67
N PHE A 64 -11.41 1.75 1.10
CA PHE A 64 -11.21 1.95 -0.33
C PHE A 64 -10.91 0.61 -1.00
N ILE A 65 -11.73 0.24 -1.98
CA ILE A 65 -11.45 -0.86 -2.90
C ILE A 65 -11.58 -0.26 -4.30
N GLU A 66 -10.46 -0.16 -4.99
CA GLU A 66 -10.35 0.61 -6.23
C GLU A 66 -10.01 -0.33 -7.39
N ASP A 67 -10.78 -0.24 -8.48
CA ASP A 67 -10.44 -0.91 -9.74
C ASP A 67 -9.39 -0.08 -10.48
N LEU A 68 -8.16 -0.59 -10.49
CA LEU A 68 -7.02 0.05 -11.13
C LEU A 68 -6.53 -0.73 -12.37
N ARG A 69 -7.31 -1.71 -12.87
CA ARG A 69 -6.87 -2.58 -13.97
C ARG A 69 -6.61 -1.80 -15.26
N GLU A 70 -7.50 -0.89 -15.61
CA GLU A 70 -7.37 -0.06 -16.82
C GLU A 70 -6.19 0.91 -16.72
N GLU A 71 -6.02 1.59 -15.58
CA GLU A 71 -4.87 2.46 -15.34
C GLU A 71 -3.56 1.65 -15.36
N PHE A 72 -3.56 0.47 -14.74
CA PHE A 72 -2.41 -0.41 -14.72
C PHE A 72 -1.98 -0.81 -16.13
N ALA A 73 -2.93 -1.24 -16.97
CA ALA A 73 -2.65 -1.61 -18.35
C ALA A 73 -2.14 -0.39 -19.15
N ARG A 74 -2.89 0.71 -19.14
CA ARG A 74 -2.67 1.87 -20.00
C ARG A 74 -1.42 2.66 -19.63
N ASP A 75 -1.19 2.91 -18.34
CA ASP A 75 -0.23 3.90 -17.85
C ASP A 75 1.04 3.25 -17.25
N PHE A 76 1.05 1.93 -17.03
CA PHE A 76 2.21 1.21 -16.48
C PHE A 76 2.68 0.06 -17.38
N VAL A 77 1.80 -0.89 -17.71
CA VAL A 77 2.16 -2.08 -18.51
C VAL A 77 2.52 -1.69 -19.94
N PHE A 78 1.65 -0.97 -20.66
CA PHE A 78 1.95 -0.60 -22.06
C PHE A 78 3.20 0.27 -22.21
N PRO A 79 3.45 1.30 -21.37
CA PRO A 79 4.70 2.04 -21.40
C PRO A 79 5.94 1.17 -21.17
N MET A 80 5.89 0.22 -20.22
CA MET A 80 6.97 -0.75 -20.00
C MET A 80 7.21 -1.63 -21.24
N PHE A 81 6.15 -2.11 -21.88
CA PHE A 81 6.24 -2.95 -23.08
C PHE A 81 6.79 -2.21 -24.30
N ARG A 82 6.58 -0.89 -24.43
CA ARG A 82 7.21 -0.08 -25.50
C ARG A 82 8.74 -0.15 -25.47
N ALA A 83 9.32 -0.36 -24.29
CA ALA A 83 10.76 -0.52 -24.11
C ALA A 83 11.25 -1.96 -24.28
N ASN A 84 10.35 -2.93 -24.52
CA ASN A 84 10.64 -4.36 -24.45
C ASN A 84 11.37 -4.72 -23.14
N ALA A 85 10.94 -4.10 -22.02
CA ALA A 85 11.66 -4.21 -20.77
C ALA A 85 11.68 -5.66 -20.27
N ILE A 86 12.89 -6.18 -20.10
CA ILE A 86 13.15 -7.52 -19.59
C ILE A 86 14.30 -7.44 -18.60
N TYR A 87 14.09 -7.97 -17.40
CA TYR A 87 15.10 -7.99 -16.36
C TYR A 87 15.88 -9.29 -16.43
N GLU A 88 17.20 -9.17 -16.47
CA GLU A 88 18.14 -10.30 -16.54
C GLU A 88 17.84 -11.30 -17.68
N GLY A 89 17.23 -10.81 -18.76
CA GLY A 89 16.93 -11.62 -19.96
C GLY A 89 15.71 -12.54 -19.88
N GLU A 90 15.03 -12.60 -18.73
CA GLU A 90 13.88 -13.52 -18.55
C GLU A 90 12.66 -12.89 -17.87
N TYR A 91 12.86 -12.01 -16.88
CA TYR A 91 11.76 -11.54 -16.02
C TYR A 91 11.05 -10.32 -16.60
N LEU A 92 9.75 -10.46 -16.88
CA LEU A 92 8.87 -9.41 -17.41
C LEU A 92 8.31 -8.43 -16.36
N LEU A 93 9.01 -8.28 -15.23
CA LEU A 93 8.79 -7.17 -14.27
C LEU A 93 7.39 -7.04 -13.66
N GLY A 94 6.52 -8.07 -13.73
CA GLY A 94 5.11 -7.98 -13.34
C GLY A 94 4.87 -7.45 -11.92
N THR A 95 5.65 -7.91 -10.94
CA THR A 95 5.59 -7.38 -9.57
C THR A 95 6.14 -5.97 -9.49
N SER A 96 7.31 -5.74 -10.11
CA SER A 96 7.99 -4.44 -10.09
C SER A 96 7.11 -3.31 -10.62
N ILE A 97 6.39 -3.54 -11.72
CA ILE A 97 5.65 -2.49 -12.42
C ILE A 97 4.30 -2.17 -11.75
N ALA A 98 3.72 -3.10 -11.00
CA ALA A 98 2.48 -2.87 -10.26
C ALA A 98 2.65 -2.00 -9.01
N ARG A 99 3.78 -2.13 -8.30
CA ARG A 99 3.99 -1.46 -6.99
C ARG A 99 3.95 0.07 -7.04
N PRO A 100 4.54 0.75 -8.05
CA PRO A 100 4.42 2.20 -8.18
C PRO A 100 2.97 2.70 -8.29
N LEU A 101 2.10 1.98 -8.99
CA LEU A 101 0.67 2.32 -9.09
C LEU A 101 -0.02 2.22 -7.72
N ILE A 102 0.23 1.13 -6.98
CA ILE A 102 -0.36 0.95 -5.66
C ILE A 102 0.14 2.05 -4.70
N ALA A 103 1.45 2.33 -4.68
CA ALA A 103 2.02 3.40 -3.87
C ALA A 103 1.44 4.77 -4.25
N LYS A 104 1.28 5.05 -5.55
CA LYS A 104 0.64 6.27 -6.05
C LYS A 104 -0.76 6.45 -5.50
N ARG A 105 -1.62 5.45 -5.71
CA ARG A 105 -3.01 5.54 -5.25
C ARG A 105 -3.09 5.62 -3.72
N GLN A 106 -2.21 4.93 -3.00
CA GLN A 106 -2.14 4.99 -1.55
C GLN A 106 -1.80 6.41 -1.04
N VAL A 107 -0.85 7.10 -1.66
CA VAL A 107 -0.49 8.50 -1.32
C VAL A 107 -1.64 9.44 -1.66
N GLU A 108 -2.33 9.24 -2.78
CA GLU A 108 -3.51 10.04 -3.15
C GLU A 108 -4.65 9.89 -2.14
N ILE A 109 -4.91 8.66 -1.68
CA ILE A 109 -5.91 8.40 -0.63
C ILE A 109 -5.46 9.05 0.69
N ALA A 110 -4.16 9.00 1.03
CA ALA A 110 -3.65 9.67 2.21
C ALA A 110 -3.90 11.18 2.15
N ALA A 111 -3.64 11.82 1.01
CA ALA A 111 -3.95 13.24 0.80
C ALA A 111 -5.47 13.52 0.88
N ALA A 112 -6.32 12.70 0.26
CA ALA A 112 -7.77 12.88 0.24
C ALA A 112 -8.43 12.70 1.62
N THR A 113 -7.86 11.84 2.45
CA THR A 113 -8.40 11.51 3.80
C THR A 113 -7.73 12.29 4.93
N GLY A 114 -6.72 13.10 4.61
CA GLY A 114 -5.94 13.86 5.58
C GLY A 114 -5.05 12.98 6.46
N ALA A 115 -4.58 11.85 5.94
CA ALA A 115 -3.68 10.95 6.66
C ALA A 115 -2.23 11.47 6.67
N ASP A 116 -1.58 11.36 7.83
CA ASP A 116 -0.20 11.79 8.04
C ASP A 116 0.81 10.71 7.63
N ALA A 117 0.34 9.46 7.51
CA ALA A 117 1.16 8.29 7.23
C ALA A 117 0.53 7.32 6.24
N ILE A 118 1.37 6.47 5.66
CA ILE A 118 0.99 5.24 4.98
C ILE A 118 1.64 4.04 5.66
N SER A 119 1.04 2.87 5.48
CA SER A 119 1.62 1.60 5.95
C SER A 119 1.43 0.49 4.93
N HIS A 120 2.32 -0.51 4.94
CA HIS A 120 2.27 -1.65 4.02
C HIS A 120 2.66 -2.97 4.71
N GLY A 121 2.17 -4.08 4.16
CA GLY A 121 2.49 -5.43 4.63
C GLY A 121 3.73 -6.08 4.01
N ALA A 122 4.53 -5.35 3.22
CA ALA A 122 5.74 -5.90 2.62
C ALA A 122 6.77 -6.33 3.68
N THR A 123 7.43 -7.47 3.46
CA THR A 123 8.39 -8.03 4.41
C THR A 123 9.64 -7.16 4.53
N GLY A 124 10.24 -7.14 5.72
CA GLY A 124 11.43 -6.33 6.02
C GLY A 124 12.71 -6.72 5.28
N LYS A 125 12.70 -7.82 4.52
CA LYS A 125 13.85 -8.33 3.75
C LYS A 125 13.57 -8.48 2.25
N GLY A 126 12.38 -8.10 1.78
CA GLY A 126 11.97 -8.21 0.38
C GLY A 126 12.19 -6.93 -0.43
N ASN A 127 11.99 -7.02 -1.74
CA ASN A 127 12.10 -5.85 -2.64
C ASN A 127 10.89 -4.92 -2.57
N ASP A 128 9.71 -5.42 -2.19
CA ASP A 128 8.47 -4.64 -2.24
C ASP A 128 8.46 -3.45 -1.27
N GLN A 129 9.12 -3.56 -0.11
CA GLN A 129 9.26 -2.44 0.82
C GLN A 129 9.94 -1.24 0.14
N VAL A 130 11.01 -1.49 -0.63
CA VAL A 130 11.74 -0.46 -1.37
C VAL A 130 10.86 0.14 -2.45
N ARG A 131 10.11 -0.69 -3.18
CA ARG A 131 9.22 -0.24 -4.26
C ARG A 131 8.10 0.66 -3.73
N PHE A 132 7.49 0.31 -2.60
CA PHE A 132 6.47 1.12 -1.96
C PHE A 132 7.03 2.44 -1.45
N GLU A 133 8.12 2.38 -0.68
CA GLU A 133 8.69 3.55 -0.01
C GLU A 133 9.26 4.57 -1.00
N LEU A 134 10.02 4.12 -2.00
CA LEU A 134 10.53 5.03 -3.03
C LEU A 134 9.40 5.67 -3.84
N GLY A 135 8.36 4.90 -4.19
CA GLY A 135 7.17 5.43 -4.87
C GLY A 135 6.45 6.48 -4.02
N ALA A 136 6.28 6.21 -2.73
CA ALA A 136 5.64 7.13 -1.80
C ALA A 136 6.44 8.43 -1.63
N TYR A 137 7.75 8.33 -1.38
CA TYR A 137 8.60 9.51 -1.20
C TYR A 137 8.78 10.33 -2.48
N ALA A 138 8.72 9.70 -3.66
CA ALA A 138 8.74 10.42 -4.93
C ALA A 138 7.50 11.30 -5.13
N LEU A 139 6.35 10.91 -4.56
CA LEU A 139 5.08 11.62 -4.70
C LEU A 139 4.81 12.58 -3.55
N ASN A 140 5.20 12.20 -2.34
CA ASN A 140 5.12 13.04 -1.15
C ASN A 140 6.35 12.78 -0.26
N PRO A 141 7.42 13.59 -0.38
CA PRO A 141 8.62 13.43 0.43
C PRO A 141 8.40 13.61 1.95
N GLN A 142 7.27 14.21 2.36
CA GLN A 142 6.95 14.47 3.76
C GLN A 142 6.11 13.36 4.40
N ILE A 143 5.56 12.43 3.61
CA ILE A 143 4.70 11.37 4.12
C ILE A 143 5.49 10.45 5.06
N LYS A 144 4.89 10.06 6.17
CA LYS A 144 5.49 9.07 7.07
C LYS A 144 5.15 7.67 6.57
N VAL A 145 6.13 6.77 6.58
CA VAL A 145 5.90 5.35 6.29
C VAL A 145 6.07 4.56 7.57
N ILE A 146 5.05 3.78 7.92
CA ILE A 146 5.10 2.79 9.00
C ILE A 146 5.26 1.41 8.37
N ALA A 147 6.34 0.72 8.68
CA ALA A 147 6.67 -0.60 8.16
C ALA A 147 6.74 -1.63 9.31
N PRO A 148 5.59 -2.22 9.72
CA PRO A 148 5.50 -3.04 10.92
C PRO A 148 6.50 -4.20 10.97
N TRP A 149 6.74 -4.87 9.84
CA TRP A 149 7.74 -5.95 9.72
C TRP A 149 9.17 -5.55 10.10
N ARG A 150 9.48 -4.25 10.23
CA ARG A 150 10.76 -3.71 10.68
C ARG A 150 10.68 -2.97 12.03
N GLU A 151 9.49 -2.83 12.59
CA GLU A 151 9.24 -1.98 13.76
C GLU A 151 8.67 -2.76 14.96
N TRP A 152 7.86 -3.80 14.73
CA TRP A 152 7.27 -4.58 15.82
C TRP A 152 8.30 -5.52 16.48
N ASP A 153 8.05 -5.85 17.76
CA ASP A 153 8.80 -6.85 18.54
C ASP A 153 7.95 -8.10 18.77
#